data_AF-Q59Q38-F1
#
_entry.id   AF-Q59Q38-F1
#
_cell.length_a   1.000
_cell.length_b   1.000
_cell.length_c   1.000
_cell.angle_alpha   90.00
_cell.angle_beta   90.00
_cell.angle_gamma   90.00
#
_symmetry.space_group_name_H-M   'P 1'
#
loop_
_entity.id
_entity.type
_entity.pdbx_description
1 polymer ?
#
loop_
_entity_poly.entity_id
_entity_poly.type
_entity_poly.pdbx_seq_one_letter_code
_entity_poly.pdbx_strand_id
1 'polypeptide(L)'
;MTPPIKSPSSSSVDYGKLSEQLMIAYTKDVLQRNLQKFHGEQHRQQFKQLLNQPVIKSIHSLSGIIVRYRHNNSELDKALDTIDLPKIFERLEIREKTNKDKNLDYDDLLVLELLNYFKNDFFKWVNSPDCPSCGSNEDVQGLGAINPSSSKTISQSQAIIDQVSVIEVHECKKCKQKIEFPRINNPVTLLTTRRGRCGEWVNCFMLILQALIGGGDDDSDRIRYVWNQEDHVWCEYYSLSSKRWIHLDPCEGVYDEPLLYCNNWGKRMSYVIGFNYNYMIDLSDKYIVPEKQIPKNSIVNVQNVNFVISYSNGINQLKHFKRIEQQQQQQEVDVNEQRNLAFLKLYHNFLVPYNKEINQLKPELTKTTPSTDLPSGRQSGSTEWTKSRGENGES
;
A
#
# COMPACT_ATOMS: atom_id res chain seq x y z
N MET A 1 0.04 53.70 -54.86
CA MET A 1 -0.46 52.38 -54.44
C MET A 1 0.50 51.84 -53.40
N THR A 2 0.16 51.99 -52.12
CA THR A 2 0.96 51.42 -51.03
C THR A 2 0.80 49.90 -51.09
N PRO A 3 1.89 49.13 -51.21
CA PRO A 3 1.80 47.70 -51.38
C PRO A 3 1.20 47.04 -50.12
N PRO A 4 0.37 46.00 -50.27
CA PRO A 4 -0.30 45.38 -49.15
C PRO A 4 0.73 44.79 -48.20
N ILE A 5 0.63 45.19 -46.93
CA ILE A 5 1.38 44.63 -45.82
C ILE A 5 1.05 43.13 -45.80
N LYS A 6 2.00 42.30 -46.22
CA LYS A 6 1.91 40.85 -46.05
C LYS A 6 1.78 40.60 -44.55
N SER A 7 0.57 40.22 -44.13
CA SER A 7 0.36 39.67 -42.78
C SER A 7 1.39 38.56 -42.59
N PRO A 8 2.26 38.65 -41.56
CA PRO A 8 3.29 37.66 -41.34
C PRO A 8 2.61 36.31 -41.29
N SER A 9 3.04 35.40 -42.18
CA SER A 9 2.60 34.01 -42.21
C SER A 9 2.56 33.52 -40.77
N SER A 10 1.37 33.28 -40.24
CA SER A 10 1.20 32.83 -38.87
C SER A 10 1.97 31.53 -38.75
N SER A 11 3.19 31.59 -38.20
CA SER A 11 3.89 30.41 -37.75
C SER A 11 2.95 29.80 -36.71
N SER A 12 2.20 28.77 -37.11
CA SER A 12 1.27 28.10 -36.23
C SER A 12 2.08 27.60 -35.05
N VAL A 13 1.87 28.20 -33.88
CA VAL A 13 2.54 27.76 -32.65
C VAL A 13 2.13 26.32 -32.44
N ASP A 14 3.10 25.42 -32.41
CA ASP A 14 2.88 24.04 -32.06
C ASP A 14 2.66 23.95 -30.55
N TYR A 15 1.39 23.97 -30.14
CA TYR A 15 1.00 23.90 -28.73
C TYR A 15 1.36 22.56 -28.08
N GLY A 16 1.45 21.47 -28.85
CA GLY A 16 1.88 20.16 -28.33
C GLY A 16 3.34 20.24 -27.88
N LYS A 17 4.21 20.72 -28.77
CA LYS A 17 5.62 20.92 -28.48
C LYS A 17 5.86 21.93 -27.35
N LEU A 18 5.10 23.02 -27.30
CA LEU A 18 5.19 23.99 -26.21
C LEU A 18 4.81 23.36 -24.86
N SER A 19 3.76 22.54 -24.83
CA SER A 19 3.32 21.83 -23.63
C SER A 19 4.41 20.89 -23.11
N GLU A 20 5.04 20.09 -23.98
CA GLU A 20 6.15 19.21 -23.63
C GLU A 20 7.35 19.98 -23.06
N GLN A 21 7.72 21.11 -23.68
CA GLN A 21 8.81 21.95 -23.20
C GLN A 21 8.53 22.50 -21.80
N LEU A 22 7.30 22.90 -21.51
CA LEU A 22 6.89 23.36 -20.18
C LEU A 22 6.92 22.22 -19.15
N MET A 23 6.45 21.02 -19.52
CA MET A 23 6.50 19.83 -18.66
C MET A 23 7.94 19.44 -18.32
N ILE A 24 8.84 19.45 -19.31
CA ILE A 24 10.28 19.18 -19.13
C ILE A 24 10.90 20.23 -18.20
N ALA A 25 10.65 21.51 -18.45
CA ALA A 25 11.20 22.60 -17.65
C ALA A 25 10.75 22.51 -16.19
N TYR A 26 9.47 22.27 -15.94
CA TYR A 26 8.91 22.07 -14.60
C TYR A 26 9.54 20.87 -13.90
N THR A 27 9.63 19.73 -14.58
CA THR A 27 10.19 18.50 -13.99
C THR A 27 11.67 18.66 -13.64
N LYS A 28 12.43 19.31 -14.53
CA LYS A 28 13.84 19.64 -14.29
C LYS A 28 14.00 20.53 -13.05
N ASP A 29 13.17 21.56 -12.90
CA ASP A 29 13.19 22.45 -11.73
C ASP A 29 12.85 21.69 -10.43
N VAL A 30 11.81 20.85 -10.45
CA VAL A 30 11.44 20.02 -9.28
C VAL A 30 12.61 19.12 -8.87
N LEU A 31 13.23 18.42 -9.81
CA LEU A 31 14.38 17.56 -9.55
C LEU A 31 15.59 18.35 -9.03
N GLN A 32 15.86 19.53 -9.59
CA GLN A 32 16.94 20.39 -9.13
C GLN A 32 16.72 20.88 -7.70
N ARG A 33 15.51 21.33 -7.35
CA ARG A 33 15.15 21.72 -5.98
C ARG A 33 15.30 20.55 -5.01
N ASN A 34 14.87 19.37 -5.42
CA ASN A 34 15.02 18.15 -4.61
C ASN A 34 16.49 17.78 -4.42
N LEU A 35 17.30 17.83 -5.48
CA LEU A 35 18.74 17.60 -5.41
C LEU A 35 19.42 18.58 -4.42
N GLN A 36 19.07 19.88 -4.47
CA GLN A 36 19.57 20.87 -3.53
C GLN A 36 19.19 20.55 -2.07
N LYS A 37 17.94 20.13 -1.83
CA LYS A 37 17.50 19.67 -0.50
C LYS A 37 18.32 18.49 0.00
N PHE A 38 18.56 17.47 -0.84
CA PHE A 38 19.32 16.27 -0.45
C PHE A 38 20.82 16.50 -0.28
N HIS A 39 21.41 17.37 -1.11
CA HIS A 39 22.82 17.69 -1.02
C HIS A 39 23.13 18.63 0.16
N GLY A 40 22.15 19.39 0.65
CA GLY A 40 22.27 20.20 1.85
C GLY A 40 22.45 19.36 3.12
N GLU A 41 23.57 19.57 3.84
CA GLU A 41 23.87 18.88 5.09
C GLU A 41 22.77 19.07 6.14
N GLN A 42 22.18 20.26 6.20
CA GLN A 42 21.13 20.61 7.15
C GLN A 42 19.92 19.68 7.06
N HIS A 43 19.36 19.48 5.87
CA HIS A 43 18.19 18.60 5.69
C HIS A 43 18.53 17.14 5.95
N ARG A 44 19.75 16.68 5.59
CA ARG A 44 20.20 15.32 5.92
C ARG A 44 20.32 15.12 7.43
N GLN A 45 20.86 16.09 8.15
CA GLN A 45 20.97 16.05 9.61
C GLN A 45 19.58 16.10 10.27
N GLN A 46 18.70 16.99 9.80
CA GLN A 46 17.31 17.05 10.27
C GLN A 46 16.61 15.71 10.05
N PHE A 47 16.69 15.12 8.85
CA PHE A 47 16.10 13.81 8.57
C PHE A 47 16.63 12.74 9.52
N LYS A 48 17.96 12.66 9.72
CA LYS A 48 18.57 11.71 10.67
C LYS A 48 18.10 11.91 12.11
N GLN A 49 17.97 13.16 12.56
CA GLN A 49 17.48 13.47 13.91
C GLN A 49 16.02 13.04 14.10
N LEU A 50 15.19 13.23 13.08
CA LEU A 50 13.77 12.86 13.13
C LEU A 50 13.55 11.34 13.20
N LEU A 51 14.49 10.50 12.72
CA LEU A 51 14.40 9.04 12.83
C LEU A 51 14.39 8.51 14.27
N ASN A 52 14.71 9.36 15.26
CA ASN A 52 14.55 9.02 16.68
C ASN A 52 13.09 9.03 17.15
N GLN A 53 12.18 9.64 16.38
CA GLN A 53 10.76 9.69 16.70
C GLN A 53 10.07 8.41 16.21
N PRO A 54 9.32 7.68 17.06
CA PRO A 54 8.78 6.36 16.70
C PRO A 54 7.95 6.33 15.42
N VAL A 55 7.02 7.27 15.24
CA VAL A 55 6.17 7.35 14.02
C VAL A 55 7.01 7.60 12.78
N ILE A 56 7.99 8.51 12.85
CA ILE A 56 8.89 8.79 11.74
C ILE A 56 9.74 7.57 11.39
N LYS A 57 10.23 6.85 12.41
CA LYS A 57 10.97 5.61 12.22
C LYS A 57 10.13 4.55 11.51
N SER A 58 8.86 4.39 11.89
CA SER A 58 7.92 3.48 11.22
C SER A 58 7.70 3.85 9.76
N ILE A 59 7.39 5.12 9.47
CA ILE A 59 7.21 5.63 8.10
C ILE A 59 8.45 5.37 7.26
N HIS A 60 9.65 5.67 7.80
CA HIS A 60 10.89 5.43 7.09
C HIS A 60 11.13 3.93 6.86
N SER A 61 10.86 3.07 7.84
CA SER A 61 11.07 1.63 7.70
C SER A 61 10.16 0.99 6.63
N LEU A 62 8.97 1.57 6.42
CA LEU A 62 8.00 1.12 5.44
C LEU A 62 8.20 1.77 4.05
N SER A 63 9.10 2.75 3.90
CA SER A 63 9.23 3.55 2.66
C SER A 63 9.54 2.73 1.40
N GLY A 64 10.16 1.57 1.58
CA GLY A 64 10.52 0.64 0.50
C GLY A 64 9.70 -0.66 0.51
N ILE A 65 8.59 -0.71 1.24
CA ILE A 65 7.86 -1.97 1.47
C ILE A 65 7.41 -2.62 0.15
N ILE A 66 6.99 -1.83 -0.84
CA ILE A 66 6.47 -2.33 -2.12
C ILE A 66 7.48 -3.13 -2.93
N VAL A 67 8.78 -2.84 -2.77
CA VAL A 67 9.86 -3.51 -3.52
C VAL A 67 9.83 -5.03 -3.33
N ARG A 68 9.38 -5.51 -2.16
CA ARG A 68 9.33 -6.95 -1.84
C ARG A 68 8.30 -7.73 -2.65
N TYR A 69 7.33 -7.06 -3.27
CA TYR A 69 6.27 -7.73 -4.03
C TYR A 69 6.53 -7.73 -5.54
N ARG A 70 7.35 -6.80 -6.06
CA ARG A 70 7.34 -6.45 -7.49
C ARG A 70 8.41 -7.12 -8.35
N HIS A 71 9.64 -7.23 -7.87
CA HIS A 71 10.79 -7.46 -8.75
C HIS A 71 11.28 -8.91 -8.82
N ASN A 72 10.62 -9.83 -8.14
CA ASN A 72 10.97 -11.24 -8.18
C ASN A 72 9.92 -12.03 -8.96
N ASN A 73 10.15 -12.19 -10.26
CA ASN A 73 9.24 -12.94 -11.14
C ASN A 73 9.00 -14.36 -10.65
N SER A 74 10.02 -15.03 -10.10
CA SER A 74 9.83 -16.39 -9.55
C SER A 74 8.88 -16.41 -8.34
N GLU A 75 8.81 -15.34 -7.55
CA GLU A 75 7.86 -15.25 -6.43
C GLU A 75 6.45 -14.91 -6.91
N LEU A 76 6.33 -14.10 -7.95
CA LEU A 76 5.06 -13.81 -8.61
C LEU A 76 4.48 -15.06 -9.28
N ASP A 77 5.30 -15.82 -10.01
CA ASP A 77 4.91 -17.09 -10.62
C ASP A 77 4.44 -18.08 -9.54
N LYS A 78 5.18 -18.21 -8.44
CA LYS A 78 4.75 -19.03 -7.29
C LYS A 78 3.41 -18.60 -6.73
N ALA A 79 3.12 -17.29 -6.67
CA ALA A 79 1.83 -16.81 -6.21
C ALA A 79 0.69 -17.27 -7.13
N LEU A 80 0.89 -17.14 -8.46
CA LEU A 80 -0.07 -17.59 -9.47
C LEU A 80 -0.26 -19.11 -9.47
N ASP A 81 0.82 -19.87 -9.33
CA ASP A 81 0.79 -21.35 -9.25
C ASP A 81 0.08 -21.85 -7.97
N THR A 82 0.06 -21.03 -6.91
CA THR A 82 -0.48 -21.44 -5.61
C THR A 82 -1.98 -21.18 -5.46
N ILE A 83 -2.49 -20.13 -6.12
CA ILE A 83 -3.92 -19.77 -6.06
C ILE A 83 -4.72 -20.58 -7.10
N ASP A 84 -6.00 -20.81 -6.80
CA ASP A 84 -6.91 -21.54 -7.68
C ASP A 84 -7.45 -20.60 -8.77
N LEU A 85 -6.61 -20.30 -9.76
CA LEU A 85 -6.97 -19.44 -10.89
C LEU A 85 -8.25 -19.92 -11.60
N PRO A 86 -8.44 -21.22 -11.94
CA PRO A 86 -9.67 -21.68 -12.58
C PRO A 86 -10.92 -21.30 -11.80
N LYS A 87 -10.92 -21.48 -10.47
CA LYS A 87 -12.05 -21.13 -9.61
C LYS A 87 -12.27 -19.62 -9.51
N ILE A 88 -11.20 -18.82 -9.45
CA ILE A 88 -11.29 -17.36 -9.45
C ILE A 88 -11.94 -16.90 -10.78
N PHE A 89 -11.46 -17.40 -11.91
CA PHE A 89 -11.98 -17.00 -13.22
C PHE A 89 -13.41 -17.49 -13.48
N GLU A 90 -13.77 -18.71 -13.04
CA GLU A 90 -15.15 -19.19 -13.11
C GLU A 90 -16.12 -18.27 -12.37
N ARG A 91 -15.76 -17.87 -11.14
CA ARG A 91 -16.59 -16.94 -10.35
C ARG A 91 -16.57 -15.52 -10.91
N LEU A 92 -15.45 -15.08 -11.51
CA LEU A 92 -15.36 -13.80 -12.20
C LEU A 92 -16.31 -13.73 -13.40
N GLU A 93 -16.41 -14.79 -14.20
CA GLU A 93 -17.38 -14.84 -15.31
C GLU A 93 -18.83 -14.67 -14.82
N ILE A 94 -19.16 -15.24 -13.64
CA ILE A 94 -20.47 -15.05 -13.03
C ILE A 94 -20.66 -13.59 -12.60
N ARG A 95 -19.64 -12.97 -11.99
CA ARG A 95 -19.68 -11.55 -11.62
C ARG A 95 -19.85 -10.65 -12.83
N GLU A 96 -19.14 -10.89 -13.92
CA GLU A 96 -19.26 -10.10 -15.15
C GLU A 96 -20.69 -10.17 -15.72
N LYS A 97 -21.29 -11.37 -15.78
CA LYS A 97 -22.66 -11.57 -16.27
C LYS A 97 -23.72 -10.93 -15.38
N THR A 98 -23.45 -10.80 -14.08
CA THR A 98 -24.41 -10.30 -13.08
C THR A 98 -24.14 -8.86 -12.65
N ASN A 99 -23.01 -8.27 -13.05
CA ASN A 99 -22.62 -6.92 -12.69
C ASN A 99 -23.59 -5.90 -13.29
N LYS A 100 -24.13 -5.04 -12.42
CA LYS A 100 -25.02 -3.93 -12.81
C LYS A 100 -24.32 -2.58 -12.73
N ASP A 101 -23.17 -2.50 -12.06
CA ASP A 101 -22.41 -1.28 -11.93
C ASP A 101 -21.52 -1.05 -13.15
N LYS A 102 -21.91 -0.10 -14.00
CA LYS A 102 -21.19 0.27 -15.21
C LYS A 102 -19.87 1.00 -14.95
N ASN A 103 -19.59 1.37 -13.70
CA ASN A 103 -18.33 2.02 -13.32
C ASN A 103 -17.22 1.01 -13.01
N LEU A 104 -17.55 -0.27 -12.85
CA LEU A 104 -16.57 -1.33 -12.61
C LEU A 104 -16.14 -1.95 -13.94
N ASP A 105 -14.83 -1.97 -14.19
CA ASP A 105 -14.24 -2.71 -15.30
C ASP A 105 -13.88 -4.16 -14.92
N TYR A 106 -13.26 -4.88 -15.84
CA TYR A 106 -12.85 -6.27 -15.64
C TYR A 106 -11.87 -6.43 -14.47
N ASP A 107 -10.90 -5.51 -14.32
CA ASP A 107 -9.92 -5.58 -13.24
C ASP A 107 -10.60 -5.32 -11.90
N ASP A 108 -11.55 -4.38 -11.86
CA ASP A 108 -12.33 -4.08 -10.66
C ASP A 108 -13.14 -5.32 -10.21
N LEU A 109 -13.76 -6.04 -11.15
CA LEU A 109 -14.47 -7.29 -10.87
C LEU A 109 -13.52 -8.42 -10.44
N LEU A 110 -12.33 -8.51 -11.03
CA LEU A 110 -11.30 -9.47 -10.64
C LEU A 110 -10.82 -9.22 -9.20
N VAL A 111 -10.61 -7.96 -8.82
CA VAL A 111 -10.23 -7.60 -7.44
C VAL A 111 -11.33 -7.95 -6.44
N LEU A 112 -12.59 -7.71 -6.79
CA LEU A 112 -13.74 -8.12 -5.98
C LEU A 112 -13.79 -9.64 -5.76
N GLU A 113 -13.59 -10.44 -6.82
CA GLU A 113 -13.54 -11.90 -6.66
C GLU A 113 -12.30 -12.35 -5.90
N LEU A 114 -11.16 -11.69 -6.10
CA LEU A 114 -9.93 -12.02 -5.38
C LEU A 114 -10.06 -11.79 -3.87
N LEU A 115 -10.70 -10.69 -3.44
CA LEU A 115 -11.00 -10.44 -2.03
C LEU A 115 -11.87 -11.55 -1.45
N ASN A 116 -12.92 -11.93 -2.17
CA ASN A 116 -13.84 -13.00 -1.78
C ASN A 116 -13.12 -14.36 -1.65
N TYR A 117 -12.38 -14.75 -2.70
CA TYR A 117 -11.58 -15.98 -2.71
C TYR A 117 -10.55 -16.00 -1.59
N PHE A 118 -9.81 -14.90 -1.41
CA PHE A 118 -8.73 -14.84 -0.44
C PHE A 118 -9.25 -15.06 0.99
N LYS A 119 -10.36 -14.40 1.35
CA LYS A 119 -10.97 -14.50 2.67
C LYS A 119 -11.66 -15.84 2.92
N ASN A 120 -12.43 -16.33 1.94
CA ASN A 120 -13.34 -17.44 2.17
C ASN A 120 -12.74 -18.81 1.80
N ASP A 121 -11.76 -18.85 0.90
CA ASP A 121 -11.22 -20.10 0.35
C ASP A 121 -9.72 -20.28 0.65
N PHE A 122 -8.94 -19.20 0.67
CA PHE A 122 -7.47 -19.31 0.66
C PHE A 122 -6.81 -19.13 2.03
N PHE A 123 -7.08 -18.02 2.73
CA PHE A 123 -6.30 -17.59 3.90
C PHE A 123 -7.15 -17.61 5.17
N LYS A 124 -6.57 -18.07 6.29
CA LYS A 124 -7.28 -18.28 7.55
C LYS A 124 -6.87 -17.29 8.63
N TRP A 125 -7.86 -16.75 9.33
CA TRP A 125 -7.62 -15.81 10.43
C TRP A 125 -7.19 -16.59 11.67
N VAL A 126 -6.13 -16.13 12.34
CA VAL A 126 -5.65 -16.71 13.59
C VAL A 126 -5.91 -15.73 14.72
N ASN A 127 -7.01 -15.92 15.44
CA ASN A 127 -7.23 -15.19 16.68
C ASN A 127 -6.22 -15.65 17.74
N SER A 128 -6.24 -16.96 18.00
CA SER A 128 -5.36 -17.67 18.92
C SER A 128 -4.80 -18.91 18.21
N PRO A 129 -3.52 -19.25 18.38
CA PRO A 129 -2.95 -20.39 17.68
C PRO A 129 -3.48 -21.72 18.24
N ASP A 130 -3.73 -22.69 17.36
CA ASP A 130 -4.17 -24.02 17.76
C ASP A 130 -3.08 -24.73 18.58
N CYS A 131 -3.48 -25.38 19.67
CA CYS A 131 -2.57 -26.22 20.42
C CYS A 131 -2.14 -27.44 19.58
N PRO A 132 -0.83 -27.67 19.34
CA PRO A 132 -0.37 -28.79 18.53
C PRO A 132 -0.60 -30.15 19.21
N SER A 133 -0.84 -30.17 20.53
CA SER A 133 -1.06 -31.39 21.30
C SER A 133 -2.54 -31.79 21.39
N CYS A 134 -3.46 -30.83 21.56
CA CYS A 134 -4.87 -31.14 21.78
C CYS A 134 -5.87 -30.45 20.83
N GLY A 135 -5.38 -29.59 19.93
CA GLY A 135 -6.21 -28.88 18.96
C GLY A 135 -7.06 -27.72 19.52
N SER A 136 -7.09 -27.49 20.84
CA SER A 136 -7.83 -26.36 21.42
C SER A 136 -7.20 -25.02 21.04
N ASN A 137 -8.04 -24.04 20.69
CA ASN A 137 -7.66 -22.64 20.45
C ASN A 137 -8.39 -21.63 21.35
N GLU A 138 -9.53 -22.00 21.94
CA GLU A 138 -10.28 -21.20 22.92
C GLU A 138 -9.59 -21.16 24.29
N ASP A 139 -8.92 -22.25 24.68
CA ASP A 139 -8.23 -22.38 25.97
C ASP A 139 -6.75 -21.99 25.88
N VAL A 140 -6.39 -20.99 25.09
CA VAL A 140 -5.00 -20.60 24.87
C VAL A 140 -4.75 -19.19 25.42
N GLN A 141 -3.72 -19.04 26.25
CA GLN A 141 -3.32 -17.75 26.83
C GLN A 141 -1.97 -17.28 26.30
N GLY A 142 -1.85 -15.99 25.99
CA GLY A 142 -0.57 -15.37 25.67
C GLY A 142 0.33 -15.28 26.89
N LEU A 143 1.62 -15.60 26.71
CA LEU A 143 2.69 -15.49 27.71
C LEU A 143 3.69 -14.36 27.39
N GLY A 144 3.49 -13.65 26.28
CA GLY A 144 4.39 -12.62 25.78
C GLY A 144 5.03 -13.01 24.45
N ALA A 145 6.20 -12.44 24.16
CA ALA A 145 6.87 -12.64 22.89
C ALA A 145 8.38 -12.82 23.09
N ILE A 146 9.02 -13.61 22.24
CA ILE A 146 10.45 -13.91 22.28
C ILE A 146 11.11 -13.61 20.93
N ASN A 147 12.43 -13.43 20.96
CA ASN A 147 13.22 -13.35 19.73
C ASN A 147 13.25 -14.72 19.03
N PRO A 148 13.33 -14.75 17.68
CA PRO A 148 13.37 -16.01 16.94
C PRO A 148 14.52 -16.94 17.34
N SER A 149 15.67 -16.38 17.73
CA SER A 149 16.83 -17.14 18.21
C SER A 149 16.60 -17.89 19.54
N SER A 150 15.52 -17.58 20.25
CA SER A 150 15.13 -18.24 21.50
C SER A 150 14.02 -19.28 21.30
N SER A 151 13.57 -19.49 20.05
CA SER A 151 12.56 -20.49 19.70
C SER A 151 13.03 -21.90 20.04
N LYS A 152 12.10 -22.74 20.52
CA LYS A 152 12.33 -24.17 20.69
C LYS A 152 11.78 -25.01 19.54
N THR A 153 10.91 -24.45 18.71
CA THR A 153 10.18 -25.17 17.66
C THR A 153 10.56 -24.75 16.24
N ILE A 154 11.20 -23.59 16.08
CA ILE A 154 11.59 -23.01 14.80
C ILE A 154 13.12 -22.88 14.80
N SER A 155 13.77 -23.44 13.78
CA SER A 155 15.22 -23.29 13.64
C SER A 155 15.59 -21.86 13.26
N GLN A 156 16.81 -21.45 13.61
CA GLN A 156 17.34 -20.14 13.22
C GLN A 156 17.34 -19.95 11.70
N SER A 157 17.61 -21.00 10.92
CA SER A 157 17.57 -20.95 9.45
C SER A 157 16.16 -20.71 8.92
N GLN A 158 15.17 -21.41 9.48
CA GLN A 158 13.77 -21.22 9.10
C GLN A 158 13.29 -19.81 9.46
N ALA A 159 13.64 -19.32 10.65
CA ALA A 159 13.28 -17.96 11.09
C ALA A 159 13.85 -16.88 10.15
N ILE A 160 15.05 -17.07 9.61
CA ILE A 160 15.65 -16.16 8.61
C ILE A 160 14.90 -16.21 7.28
N ILE A 161 14.60 -17.41 6.77
CA ILE A 161 13.87 -17.61 5.50
C ILE A 161 12.46 -16.98 5.59
N ASP A 162 11.76 -17.22 6.69
CA ASP A 162 10.40 -16.72 6.93
C ASP A 162 10.37 -15.24 7.34
N GLN A 163 11.55 -14.64 7.52
CA GLN A 163 11.71 -13.25 7.98
C GLN A 163 10.92 -12.99 9.26
N VAL A 164 11.00 -13.92 10.22
CA VAL A 164 10.24 -13.85 11.48
C VAL A 164 10.73 -12.66 12.29
N SER A 165 9.83 -11.72 12.55
CA SER A 165 10.15 -10.53 13.35
C SER A 165 10.16 -10.82 14.85
N VAL A 166 9.17 -11.58 15.31
CA VAL A 166 8.96 -11.98 16.69
C VAL A 166 8.18 -13.28 16.73
N ILE A 167 8.34 -14.05 17.81
CA ILE A 167 7.52 -15.22 18.09
C ILE A 167 6.64 -14.92 19.31
N GLU A 168 5.32 -14.97 19.12
CA GLU A 168 4.38 -14.89 20.23
C GLU A 168 4.34 -16.26 20.92
N VAL A 169 4.50 -16.27 22.24
CA VAL A 169 4.46 -17.48 23.05
C VAL A 169 3.10 -17.55 23.72
N HIS A 170 2.45 -18.69 23.57
CA HIS A 170 1.19 -19.00 24.21
C HIS A 170 1.29 -20.32 24.99
N GLU A 171 0.29 -20.58 25.82
CA GLU A 171 0.14 -21.84 26.54
C GLU A 171 -1.30 -22.32 26.48
N CYS A 172 -1.49 -23.60 26.16
CA CYS A 172 -2.79 -24.24 26.25
C CYS A 172 -3.14 -24.49 27.73
N LYS A 173 -4.22 -23.89 28.22
CA LYS A 173 -4.70 -24.06 29.59
C LYS A 173 -5.10 -25.51 29.89
N LYS A 174 -5.56 -26.26 28.87
CA LYS A 174 -6.03 -27.66 28.98
C LYS A 174 -4.89 -28.67 29.18
N CYS A 175 -3.85 -28.64 28.33
CA CYS A 175 -2.74 -29.61 28.40
C CYS A 175 -1.39 -29.01 28.82
N LYS A 176 -1.33 -27.70 29.10
CA LYS A 176 -0.11 -26.95 29.47
C LYS A 176 0.99 -26.94 28.40
N GLN A 177 0.67 -27.37 27.18
CA GLN A 177 1.59 -27.30 26.06
C GLN A 177 1.86 -25.84 25.68
N LYS A 178 3.14 -25.49 25.56
CA LYS A 178 3.56 -24.19 25.01
C LYS A 178 3.42 -24.20 23.48
N ILE A 179 2.94 -23.08 22.96
CA ILE A 179 2.64 -22.87 21.54
C ILE A 179 3.42 -21.64 21.09
N GLU A 180 4.22 -21.78 20.04
CA GLU A 180 4.94 -20.67 19.43
C GLU A 180 4.23 -20.26 18.13
N PHE A 181 3.91 -18.97 18.01
CA PHE A 181 3.26 -18.40 16.84
C PHE A 181 4.19 -17.35 16.20
N PRO A 182 4.93 -17.73 15.14
CA PRO A 182 5.86 -16.83 14.47
C PRO A 182 5.12 -15.77 13.64
N ARG A 183 5.55 -14.51 13.76
CA ARG A 183 5.10 -13.40 12.90
C ARG A 183 5.94 -13.35 11.63
N ILE A 184 5.49 -14.11 10.63
CA ILE A 184 6.15 -14.33 9.34
C ILE A 184 6.00 -13.09 8.45
N ASN A 185 7.12 -12.55 7.96
CA ASN A 185 7.11 -11.40 7.04
C ASN A 185 7.47 -11.75 5.60
N ASN A 186 7.91 -12.98 5.33
CA ASN A 186 8.11 -13.44 3.95
C ASN A 186 6.75 -13.75 3.30
N PRO A 187 6.29 -12.98 2.29
CA PRO A 187 5.01 -13.22 1.64
C PRO A 187 4.95 -14.56 0.90
N VAL A 188 6.08 -15.08 0.41
CA VAL A 188 6.16 -16.39 -0.27
C VAL A 188 5.90 -17.53 0.72
N THR A 189 6.43 -17.45 1.94
CA THR A 189 6.12 -18.42 2.99
C THR A 189 4.62 -18.42 3.31
N LEU A 190 3.98 -17.24 3.28
CA LEU A 190 2.55 -17.10 3.58
C LEU A 190 1.63 -17.75 2.54
N LEU A 191 2.10 -17.94 1.30
CA LEU A 191 1.39 -18.74 0.28
C LEU A 191 1.19 -20.20 0.72
N THR A 192 2.12 -20.72 1.52
CA THR A 192 2.10 -22.09 2.06
C THR A 192 1.41 -22.16 3.42
N THR A 193 1.72 -21.25 4.34
CA THR A 193 1.13 -21.29 5.69
C THR A 193 -0.33 -20.91 5.71
N ARG A 194 -0.75 -20.03 4.78
CA ARG A 194 -2.14 -19.61 4.52
C ARG A 194 -2.91 -19.18 5.77
N ARG A 195 -2.22 -18.57 6.73
CA ARG A 195 -2.83 -18.14 7.98
C ARG A 195 -2.07 -17.01 8.66
N GLY A 196 -2.79 -16.19 9.43
CA GLY A 196 -2.20 -15.17 10.29
C GLY A 196 -3.20 -14.12 10.74
N ARG A 197 -2.71 -12.94 11.11
CA ARG A 197 -3.52 -11.75 11.44
C ARG A 197 -3.31 -10.67 10.38
N CYS A 198 -3.82 -9.45 10.62
CA CYS A 198 -3.86 -8.40 9.59
C CYS A 198 -2.53 -8.18 8.85
N GLY A 199 -1.38 -8.21 9.55
CA GLY A 199 -0.06 -8.13 8.93
C GLY A 199 0.21 -9.23 7.89
N GLU A 200 0.01 -10.50 8.24
CA GLU A 200 0.21 -11.63 7.32
C GLU A 200 -0.84 -11.65 6.21
N TRP A 201 -2.10 -11.31 6.52
CA TRP A 201 -3.18 -11.23 5.55
C TRP A 201 -2.85 -10.26 4.42
N VAL A 202 -2.53 -9.00 4.78
CA VAL A 202 -2.18 -7.97 3.79
C VAL A 202 -0.89 -8.34 3.08
N ASN A 203 0.11 -8.86 3.78
CA ASN A 203 1.39 -9.21 3.17
C ASN A 203 1.26 -10.30 2.09
N CYS A 204 0.49 -11.36 2.37
CA CYS A 204 0.23 -12.42 1.40
C CYS A 204 -0.66 -11.92 0.25
N PHE A 205 -1.74 -11.21 0.57
CA PHE A 205 -2.65 -10.66 -0.42
C PHE A 205 -1.95 -9.70 -1.38
N MET A 206 -1.04 -8.86 -0.90
CA MET A 206 -0.25 -7.93 -1.72
C MET A 206 0.61 -8.63 -2.76
N LEU A 207 1.23 -9.77 -2.43
CA LEU A 207 2.00 -10.55 -3.40
C LEU A 207 1.09 -11.12 -4.50
N ILE A 208 -0.05 -11.68 -4.12
CA ILE A 208 -1.03 -12.25 -5.06
C ILE A 208 -1.62 -11.15 -5.95
N LEU A 209 -2.02 -10.02 -5.36
CA LEU A 209 -2.58 -8.87 -6.07
C LEU A 209 -1.55 -8.28 -7.05
N GLN A 210 -0.28 -8.20 -6.63
CA GLN A 210 0.81 -7.77 -7.51
C GLN A 210 1.00 -8.72 -8.70
N ALA A 211 0.92 -10.03 -8.48
CA ALA A 211 1.06 -11.04 -9.53
C ALA A 211 -0.09 -11.02 -10.54
N LEU A 212 -1.32 -10.77 -10.08
CA LEU A 212 -2.50 -10.77 -10.94
C LEU A 212 -2.69 -9.46 -11.73
N ILE A 213 -2.55 -8.31 -11.07
CA ILE A 213 -2.94 -7.02 -11.67
C ILE A 213 -1.91 -5.90 -11.49
N GLY A 214 -0.88 -6.11 -10.66
CA GLY A 214 0.06 -5.05 -10.27
C GLY A 214 1.04 -4.65 -11.37
N GLY A 215 1.23 -5.51 -12.38
CA GLY A 215 2.17 -5.31 -13.48
C GLY A 215 3.64 -5.48 -13.08
N GLY A 216 4.49 -5.90 -14.03
CA GLY A 216 5.93 -6.08 -13.80
C GLY A 216 6.74 -4.82 -14.08
N ASP A 217 6.27 -3.98 -15.01
CA ASP A 217 7.06 -2.87 -15.53
C ASP A 217 6.99 -1.65 -14.61
N ASP A 218 8.12 -0.93 -14.51
CA ASP A 218 8.30 0.26 -13.67
C ASP A 218 7.28 1.39 -13.96
N ASP A 219 6.66 1.37 -15.15
CA ASP A 219 5.66 2.34 -15.59
C ASP A 219 4.23 2.01 -15.11
N SER A 220 4.00 0.80 -14.55
CA SER A 220 2.68 0.35 -14.06
C SER A 220 2.65 0.30 -12.53
N ASP A 221 2.21 1.35 -11.83
CA ASP A 221 2.07 1.33 -10.37
C ASP A 221 0.61 1.31 -9.95
N ARG A 222 0.10 0.09 -9.70
CA ARG A 222 -1.30 -0.12 -9.38
C ARG A 222 -1.56 -0.58 -7.96
N ILE A 223 -0.53 -0.82 -7.14
CA ILE A 223 -0.67 -1.43 -5.82
C ILE A 223 -0.06 -0.53 -4.75
N ARG A 224 -0.77 -0.36 -3.64
CA ARG A 224 -0.33 0.47 -2.53
C ARG A 224 -0.56 -0.22 -1.20
N TYR A 225 0.48 -0.24 -0.38
CA TYR A 225 0.41 -0.67 1.00
C TYR A 225 -0.08 0.50 1.86
N VAL A 226 -1.02 0.26 2.76
CA VAL A 226 -1.54 1.31 3.64
C VAL A 226 -1.35 0.92 5.10
N TRP A 227 -0.71 1.81 5.84
CA TRP A 227 -0.38 1.63 7.24
C TRP A 227 -1.09 2.66 8.10
N ASN A 228 -1.74 2.20 9.16
CA ASN A 228 -2.25 3.03 10.23
C ASN A 228 -1.37 2.93 11.48
N GLN A 229 -1.05 4.08 12.08
CA GLN A 229 -0.23 4.17 13.30
C GLN A 229 -0.82 3.38 14.49
N GLU A 230 -2.15 3.30 14.61
CA GLU A 230 -2.85 2.58 15.68
C GLU A 230 -3.00 1.07 15.39
N ASP A 231 -1.91 0.44 14.95
CA ASP A 231 -1.78 -1.01 14.78
C ASP A 231 -2.84 -1.61 13.83
N HIS A 232 -2.89 -1.11 12.60
CA HIS A 232 -3.65 -1.74 11.53
C HIS A 232 -3.04 -1.47 10.15
N VAL A 233 -3.31 -2.36 9.20
CA VAL A 233 -2.75 -2.35 7.86
C VAL A 233 -3.77 -2.91 6.89
N TRP A 234 -3.79 -2.39 5.68
CA TRP A 234 -4.61 -2.83 4.54
C TRP A 234 -3.90 -2.44 3.24
N CYS A 235 -4.60 -2.50 2.10
CA CYS A 235 -4.02 -2.08 0.83
C CYS A 235 -5.01 -1.29 -0.03
N GLU A 236 -4.48 -0.73 -1.11
CA GLU A 236 -5.27 -0.13 -2.16
C GLU A 236 -4.78 -0.62 -3.51
N TYR A 237 -5.66 -0.57 -4.50
CA TYR A 237 -5.26 -0.67 -5.89
C TYR A 237 -5.75 0.52 -6.71
N TYR A 238 -5.07 0.83 -7.81
CA TYR A 238 -5.49 1.89 -8.72
C TYR A 238 -6.42 1.31 -9.80
N SER A 239 -7.70 1.67 -9.72
CA SER A 239 -8.70 1.36 -10.75
C SER A 239 -8.50 2.29 -11.94
N LEU A 240 -8.34 1.72 -13.13
CA LEU A 240 -8.18 2.48 -14.37
C LEU A 240 -9.52 3.06 -14.83
N SER A 241 -10.62 2.32 -14.67
CA SER A 241 -11.98 2.82 -14.90
C SER A 241 -12.32 4.02 -14.02
N SER A 242 -12.17 3.88 -12.70
CA SER A 242 -12.50 4.94 -11.74
C SER A 242 -11.44 6.04 -11.61
N LYS A 243 -10.24 5.83 -12.18
CA LYS A 243 -9.10 6.77 -12.19
C LYS A 243 -8.72 7.29 -10.79
N ARG A 244 -8.77 6.39 -9.80
CA ARG A 244 -8.43 6.65 -8.40
C ARG A 244 -7.99 5.38 -7.68
N TRP A 245 -7.38 5.56 -6.52
CA TRP A 245 -7.08 4.49 -5.58
C TRP A 245 -8.33 4.01 -4.84
N ILE A 246 -8.54 2.70 -4.86
CA ILE A 246 -9.66 2.00 -4.23
C ILE A 246 -9.17 1.30 -2.98
N HIS A 247 -9.90 1.47 -1.87
CA HIS A 247 -9.63 0.78 -0.60
C HIS A 247 -9.87 -0.73 -0.74
N LEU A 248 -8.95 -1.55 -0.22
CA LEU A 248 -9.08 -3.00 -0.14
C LEU A 248 -8.72 -3.47 1.27
N ASP A 249 -9.65 -4.16 1.93
CA ASP A 249 -9.36 -4.90 3.16
C ASP A 249 -9.53 -6.40 2.93
N PRO A 250 -8.45 -7.18 2.78
CA PRO A 250 -8.55 -8.62 2.57
C PRO A 250 -9.03 -9.37 3.81
N CYS A 251 -8.84 -8.83 5.03
CA CYS A 251 -9.31 -9.47 6.27
C CYS A 251 -10.84 -9.45 6.33
N GLU A 252 -11.41 -8.32 5.92
CA GLU A 252 -12.86 -8.11 5.93
C GLU A 252 -13.52 -8.50 4.61
N GLY A 253 -12.75 -8.70 3.53
CA GLY A 253 -13.25 -9.00 2.19
C GLY A 253 -13.98 -7.80 1.59
N VAL A 254 -13.50 -6.59 1.89
CA VAL A 254 -14.19 -5.32 1.63
C VAL A 254 -13.51 -4.54 0.52
N TYR A 255 -14.32 -4.01 -0.37
CA TYR A 255 -13.92 -3.21 -1.53
C TYR A 255 -14.49 -1.78 -1.37
N ASP A 256 -13.63 -0.79 -1.51
CA ASP A 256 -13.95 0.65 -1.58
C ASP A 256 -14.69 1.26 -0.39
N GLU A 257 -14.43 0.76 0.82
CA GLU A 257 -15.03 1.30 2.05
C GLU A 257 -13.99 2.03 2.93
N PRO A 258 -13.47 3.20 2.53
CA PRO A 258 -12.41 3.87 3.27
C PRO A 258 -12.82 4.28 4.70
N LEU A 259 -14.13 4.39 4.99
CA LEU A 259 -14.63 4.73 6.32
C LEU A 259 -15.01 3.51 7.17
N LEU A 260 -14.67 2.29 6.73
CA LEU A 260 -14.89 1.04 7.47
C LEU A 260 -14.41 1.15 8.92
N TYR A 261 -13.19 1.64 9.12
CA TYR A 261 -12.59 1.66 10.45
C TYR A 261 -13.22 2.73 11.37
N CYS A 262 -13.41 3.95 10.88
CA CYS A 262 -13.96 5.02 11.72
C CYS A 262 -15.45 4.87 11.98
N ASN A 263 -16.25 4.63 10.94
CA ASN A 263 -17.70 4.68 11.03
C ASN A 263 -18.30 3.33 11.42
N ASN A 264 -17.72 2.23 10.93
CA ASN A 264 -18.24 0.89 11.20
C ASN A 264 -17.56 0.28 12.44
N TRP A 265 -16.24 0.37 12.59
CA TRP A 265 -15.60 -0.14 13.81
C TRP A 265 -15.64 0.85 14.97
N GLY A 266 -15.78 2.15 14.71
CA GLY A 266 -15.67 3.19 15.74
C GLY A 266 -14.24 3.59 16.07
N LYS A 267 -13.26 3.11 15.31
CA LYS A 267 -11.82 3.28 15.55
C LYS A 267 -11.40 4.74 15.45
N ARG A 268 -10.60 5.20 16.43
CA ARG A 268 -9.89 6.48 16.38
C ARG A 268 -8.47 6.30 15.85
N MET A 269 -8.04 7.17 14.95
CA MET A 269 -6.75 7.05 14.24
C MET A 269 -6.02 8.39 14.17
N SER A 270 -4.69 8.37 14.11
CA SER A 270 -3.86 9.58 13.99
C SER A 270 -3.29 9.78 12.59
N TYR A 271 -2.59 8.77 12.07
CA TYR A 271 -1.94 8.78 10.77
C TYR A 271 -2.30 7.52 9.99
N VAL A 272 -2.63 7.71 8.72
CA VAL A 272 -2.74 6.66 7.72
C VAL A 272 -1.82 7.03 6.57
N ILE A 273 -0.77 6.24 6.34
CA ILE A 273 0.23 6.52 5.31
C ILE A 273 0.17 5.42 4.24
N GLY A 274 -0.01 5.84 2.99
CA GLY A 274 0.08 4.96 1.82
C GLY A 274 1.49 4.93 1.26
N PHE A 275 1.94 3.77 0.79
CA PHE A 275 3.23 3.54 0.16
C PHE A 275 3.01 2.78 -1.14
N ASN A 276 3.25 3.41 -2.29
CA ASN A 276 3.34 2.72 -3.58
C ASN A 276 4.81 2.69 -4.05
N TYR A 277 5.06 2.23 -5.27
CA TYR A 277 6.43 2.11 -5.76
C TYR A 277 7.11 3.47 -5.97
N ASN A 278 6.32 4.49 -6.29
CA ASN A 278 6.82 5.81 -6.63
C ASN A 278 6.89 6.75 -5.41
N TYR A 279 5.85 6.83 -4.60
CA TYR A 279 5.74 7.78 -3.50
C TYR A 279 5.04 7.21 -2.26
N MET A 280 5.23 7.93 -1.16
CA MET A 280 4.39 7.83 0.03
C MET A 280 3.49 9.05 0.17
N ILE A 281 2.34 8.89 0.80
CA ILE A 281 1.33 9.93 0.93
C ILE A 281 0.57 9.79 2.25
N ASP A 282 0.25 10.91 2.89
CA ASP A 282 -0.63 10.93 4.06
C ASP A 282 -2.09 10.84 3.59
N LEU A 283 -2.71 9.69 3.84
CA LEU A 283 -4.09 9.37 3.49
C LEU A 283 -5.06 9.57 4.67
N SER A 284 -4.63 10.22 5.75
CA SER A 284 -5.48 10.41 6.95
C SER A 284 -6.83 11.01 6.59
N ASP A 285 -6.88 12.03 5.74
CA ASP A 285 -8.12 12.71 5.37
C ASP A 285 -9.08 11.83 4.55
N LYS A 286 -8.56 10.76 3.91
CA LYS A 286 -9.39 9.76 3.20
C LYS A 286 -10.04 8.76 4.16
N TYR A 287 -9.35 8.40 5.23
CA TYR A 287 -9.71 7.26 6.09
C TYR A 287 -10.24 7.66 7.48
N ILE A 288 -10.05 8.92 7.88
CA ILE A 288 -10.34 9.40 9.23
C ILE A 288 -11.37 10.53 9.17
N VAL A 289 -12.57 10.27 9.70
CA VAL A 289 -13.57 11.33 9.89
C VAL A 289 -13.12 12.28 11.02
N PRO A 290 -13.44 13.59 10.95
CA PRO A 290 -12.98 14.57 11.93
C PRO A 290 -13.25 14.19 13.38
N GLU A 291 -14.39 13.55 13.66
CA GLU A 291 -14.83 13.14 14.99
C GLU A 291 -13.96 12.01 15.58
N LYS A 292 -13.33 11.21 14.72
CA LYS A 292 -12.48 10.07 15.10
C LYS A 292 -10.99 10.36 14.98
N GLN A 293 -10.61 11.53 14.48
CA GLN A 293 -9.21 11.97 14.39
C GLN A 293 -8.58 12.11 15.78
N ILE A 294 -7.49 11.38 16.01
CA ILE A 294 -6.56 11.62 17.10
C ILE A 294 -5.71 12.83 16.69
N PRO A 295 -5.58 13.88 17.53
CA PRO A 295 -4.81 15.06 17.17
C PRO A 295 -3.38 14.70 16.75
N LYS A 296 -3.02 14.91 15.48
CA LYS A 296 -1.70 14.51 14.95
C LYS A 296 -0.52 15.03 15.78
N ASN A 297 -0.63 16.26 16.31
CA ASN A 297 0.38 16.87 17.18
C ASN A 297 0.52 16.21 18.57
N SER A 298 -0.45 15.41 19.02
CA SER A 298 -0.28 14.60 20.23
C SER A 298 0.64 13.39 20.01
N ILE A 299 0.91 13.05 18.74
CA ILE A 299 1.76 11.93 18.35
C ILE A 299 3.14 12.43 17.94
N VAL A 300 3.19 13.42 17.04
CA VAL A 300 4.40 14.02 16.51
C VAL A 300 4.06 15.37 15.88
N ASN A 301 4.99 16.34 15.91
CA ASN A 301 4.81 17.60 15.17
C ASN A 301 4.52 17.29 13.69
N VAL A 302 3.35 17.71 13.20
CA VAL A 302 2.87 17.46 11.84
C VAL A 302 3.88 17.88 10.77
N GLN A 303 4.62 18.97 11.01
CA GLN A 303 5.63 19.45 10.07
C GLN A 303 6.79 18.46 9.89
N ASN A 304 7.09 17.64 10.90
CA ASN A 304 8.11 16.60 10.80
C ASN A 304 7.65 15.48 9.86
N VAL A 305 6.38 15.08 9.92
CA VAL A 305 5.81 14.06 9.02
C VAL A 305 5.78 14.58 7.59
N ASN A 306 5.29 15.82 7.39
CA ASN A 306 5.29 16.47 6.08
C ASN A 306 6.70 16.56 5.49
N PHE A 307 7.68 16.94 6.32
CA PHE A 307 9.09 17.00 5.92
C PHE A 307 9.60 15.62 5.49
N VAL A 308 9.36 14.56 6.28
CA VAL A 308 9.84 13.21 5.99
C VAL A 308 9.22 12.62 4.74
N ILE A 309 7.91 12.84 4.52
CA ILE A 309 7.22 12.43 3.29
C ILE A 309 7.80 13.17 2.09
N SER A 310 7.92 14.51 2.17
CA SER A 310 8.47 15.32 1.09
C SER A 310 9.91 14.94 0.76
N TYR A 311 10.74 14.74 1.79
CA TYR A 311 12.13 14.32 1.66
C TYR A 311 12.23 12.93 1.02
N SER A 312 11.45 11.95 1.50
CA SER A 312 11.48 10.59 0.94
C SER A 312 10.97 10.55 -0.51
N ASN A 313 9.90 11.29 -0.82
CA ASN A 313 9.36 11.37 -2.18
C ASN A 313 10.36 12.02 -3.15
N GLY A 314 11.10 13.05 -2.74
CA GLY A 314 12.13 13.62 -3.61
C GLY A 314 13.28 12.63 -3.88
N ILE A 315 13.64 11.76 -2.92
CA ILE A 315 14.61 10.69 -3.14
C ILE A 315 14.05 9.71 -4.18
N ASN A 316 12.79 9.33 -4.03
CA ASN A 316 12.17 8.40 -4.95
C ASN A 316 12.04 8.98 -6.36
N GLN A 317 11.77 10.27 -6.51
CA GLN A 317 11.78 10.96 -7.82
C GLN A 317 13.16 10.88 -8.49
N LEU A 318 14.24 11.14 -7.75
CA LEU A 318 15.60 11.03 -8.28
C LEU A 318 15.96 9.58 -8.65
N LYS A 319 15.55 8.60 -7.82
CA LYS A 319 15.75 7.18 -8.13
C LYS A 319 14.97 6.76 -9.37
N HIS A 320 13.70 7.19 -9.49
CA HIS A 320 12.85 6.91 -10.64
C HIS A 320 13.44 7.52 -11.91
N PHE A 321 13.87 8.78 -11.87
CA PHE A 321 14.54 9.43 -13.00
C PHE A 321 15.79 8.66 -13.46
N LYS A 322 16.67 8.27 -12.52
CA LYS A 322 17.86 7.47 -12.83
C LYS A 322 17.54 6.10 -13.42
N ARG A 323 16.47 5.44 -12.96
CA ARG A 323 16.02 4.15 -13.52
C ARG A 323 15.59 4.29 -14.96
N ILE A 324 14.82 5.34 -15.29
CA ILE A 324 14.43 5.62 -16.67
C ILE A 324 15.65 5.88 -17.55
N GLU A 325 16.60 6.72 -17.11
CA GLU A 325 17.84 6.97 -17.85
C GLU A 325 18.62 5.67 -18.12
N GLN A 326 18.71 4.78 -17.14
CA GLN A 326 19.39 3.48 -17.28
C GLN A 326 18.68 2.54 -18.28
N GLN A 327 17.35 2.50 -18.28
CA GLN A 327 16.57 1.69 -19.22
C GLN A 327 16.70 2.20 -20.67
N GLN A 328 16.90 3.50 -20.86
CA GLN A 328 17.04 4.11 -22.18
C GLN A 328 18.44 4.00 -22.78
N GLN A 329 19.48 3.70 -22.00
CA GLN A 329 20.87 3.56 -22.50
C GLN A 329 21.04 2.47 -23.57
N GLN A 330 20.06 1.57 -23.72
CA GLN A 330 20.07 0.53 -24.74
C GLN A 330 19.48 1.00 -26.09
N GLN A 331 19.01 2.24 -26.20
CA GLN A 331 18.38 2.79 -27.40
C GLN A 331 19.33 3.76 -28.12
N GLU A 332 19.50 3.62 -29.44
CA GLU A 332 20.30 4.53 -30.29
C GLU A 332 19.56 5.88 -30.51
N VAL A 333 19.39 6.66 -29.45
CA VAL A 333 18.68 7.97 -29.45
C VAL A 333 19.65 9.06 -28.94
N ASP A 334 19.49 10.31 -29.43
CA ASP A 334 20.28 11.44 -28.94
C ASP A 334 20.17 11.61 -27.42
N VAL A 335 21.28 11.91 -26.75
CA VAL A 335 21.35 11.99 -25.28
C VAL A 335 20.39 13.05 -24.71
N ASN A 336 20.19 14.18 -25.40
CA ASN A 336 19.25 15.20 -24.92
C ASN A 336 17.80 14.75 -25.11
N GLU A 337 17.50 14.05 -26.20
CA GLU A 337 16.18 13.51 -26.47
C GLU A 337 15.81 12.41 -25.47
N GLN A 338 16.73 11.49 -25.16
CA GLN A 338 16.58 10.50 -24.09
C GLN A 338 16.26 11.19 -22.75
N ARG A 339 17.05 12.21 -22.39
CA ARG A 339 16.85 12.93 -21.14
C ARG A 339 15.51 13.67 -21.07
N ASN A 340 15.06 14.25 -22.18
CA ASN A 340 13.75 14.88 -22.29
C ASN A 340 12.62 13.85 -22.11
N LEU A 341 12.75 12.67 -22.71
CA LEU A 341 11.80 11.57 -22.52
C LEU A 341 11.77 11.11 -21.07
N ALA A 342 12.93 11.04 -20.40
CA ALA A 342 12.99 10.71 -18.98
C ALA A 342 12.29 11.75 -18.09
N PHE A 343 12.40 13.04 -18.41
CA PHE A 343 11.66 14.09 -17.72
C PHE A 343 10.15 13.94 -17.94
N LEU A 344 9.70 13.69 -19.18
CA LEU A 344 8.28 13.49 -19.49
C LEU A 344 7.70 12.25 -18.78
N LYS A 345 8.44 11.13 -18.76
CA LYS A 345 8.04 9.93 -18.01
C LYS A 345 7.88 10.22 -16.51
N LEU A 346 8.86 10.88 -15.88
CA LEU A 346 8.74 11.25 -14.47
C LEU A 346 7.55 12.21 -14.23
N TYR A 347 7.31 13.15 -15.14
CA TYR A 347 6.17 14.06 -15.05
C TYR A 347 4.83 13.30 -15.02
N HIS A 348 4.63 12.39 -15.97
CA HIS A 348 3.38 11.65 -16.14
C HIS A 348 3.20 10.52 -15.12
N ASN A 349 4.27 9.83 -14.73
CA ASN A 349 4.18 8.64 -13.89
C ASN A 349 4.29 8.95 -12.40
N PHE A 350 4.86 10.10 -12.04
CA PHE A 350 5.06 10.50 -10.65
C PHE A 350 4.37 11.82 -10.33
N LEU A 351 4.80 12.92 -10.96
CA LEU A 351 4.46 14.27 -10.49
C LEU A 351 2.98 14.57 -10.64
N VAL A 352 2.39 14.27 -11.80
CA VAL A 352 0.97 14.50 -12.05
C VAL A 352 0.08 13.60 -11.17
N PRO A 353 0.28 12.26 -11.10
CA PRO A 353 -0.53 11.41 -10.23
C PRO A 353 -0.47 11.81 -8.76
N TYR A 354 0.73 12.07 -8.23
CA TYR A 354 0.91 12.48 -6.84
C TYR A 354 0.23 13.83 -6.54
N ASN A 355 0.45 14.84 -7.39
CA ASN A 355 -0.14 16.17 -7.18
C ASN A 355 -1.67 16.14 -7.34
N LYS A 356 -2.19 15.32 -8.26
CA LYS A 356 -3.63 15.11 -8.42
C LYS A 356 -4.22 14.53 -7.15
N GLU A 357 -3.59 13.49 -6.59
CA GLU A 357 -4.09 12.86 -5.37
C GLU A 357 -4.03 13.80 -4.15
N ILE A 358 -2.92 14.50 -3.93
CA ILE A 358 -2.81 15.50 -2.85
C ILE A 358 -3.91 16.57 -2.95
N ASN A 359 -4.28 16.99 -4.17
CA ASN A 359 -5.36 17.96 -4.35
C ASN A 359 -6.75 17.37 -4.09
N GLN A 360 -6.95 16.08 -4.34
CA GLN A 360 -8.21 15.36 -4.10
C GLN A 360 -8.42 14.98 -2.63
N LEU A 361 -7.35 14.85 -1.84
CA LEU A 361 -7.43 14.58 -0.40
C LEU A 361 -7.86 15.80 0.42
N LYS A 362 -7.88 17.00 -0.18
CA LYS A 362 -8.39 18.19 0.51
C LYS A 362 -9.84 17.96 0.91
N PRO A 363 -10.27 18.41 2.09
CA PRO A 363 -11.57 18.09 2.67
C PRO A 363 -12.73 18.69 1.86
N GLU A 364 -13.08 18.06 0.75
CA GLU A 364 -14.48 17.90 0.39
C GLU A 364 -14.92 16.63 1.10
N LEU A 365 -15.98 16.73 1.91
CA LEU A 365 -16.66 15.57 2.48
C LEU A 365 -17.10 14.68 1.30
N THR A 366 -16.23 13.76 0.86
CA THR A 366 -16.63 12.66 0.02
C THR A 366 -17.60 11.85 0.86
N LYS A 367 -18.89 12.15 0.69
CA LYS A 367 -19.98 11.33 1.20
C LYS A 367 -19.91 10.00 0.45
N THR A 368 -19.00 9.13 0.85
CA THR A 368 -19.06 7.72 0.50
C THR A 368 -20.19 7.14 1.35
N THR A 369 -21.34 6.93 0.73
CA THR A 369 -22.42 6.15 1.35
C THR A 369 -21.87 4.74 1.55
N PRO A 370 -21.78 4.23 2.79
CA PRO A 370 -21.31 2.87 3.02
C PRO A 370 -22.24 1.87 2.34
N SER A 371 -21.70 0.76 1.86
CA SER A 371 -22.50 -0.35 1.35
C SER A 371 -23.50 -0.81 2.43
N THR A 372 -24.75 -1.05 2.03
CA THR A 372 -25.84 -1.43 2.95
C THR A 372 -25.61 -2.77 3.64
N ASP A 373 -24.73 -3.59 3.08
CA ASP A 373 -24.54 -4.99 3.46
C ASP A 373 -23.25 -5.21 4.27
N LEU A 374 -22.59 -4.14 4.70
CA LEU A 374 -21.41 -4.24 5.56
C LEU A 374 -21.80 -4.79 6.94
N PRO A 375 -21.18 -5.89 7.40
CA PRO A 375 -21.34 -6.36 8.77
C PRO A 375 -20.95 -5.27 9.77
N SER A 376 -21.70 -5.11 10.85
CA SER A 376 -21.41 -4.13 11.89
C SER A 376 -20.24 -4.57 12.76
N GLY A 377 -19.30 -3.66 12.98
CA GLY A 377 -18.08 -3.91 13.73
C GLY A 377 -17.06 -4.77 12.98
N ARG A 378 -15.89 -4.88 13.57
CA ARG A 378 -14.80 -5.73 13.06
C ARG A 378 -15.18 -7.20 13.11
N GLN A 379 -15.10 -7.90 11.97
CA GLN A 379 -15.41 -9.34 11.89
C GLN A 379 -14.18 -10.21 12.18
N SER A 380 -12.96 -9.69 12.00
CA SER A 380 -11.72 -10.39 12.32
C SER A 380 -11.29 -10.23 13.79
N GLY A 381 -10.99 -11.34 14.46
CA GLY A 381 -10.59 -11.37 15.87
C GLY A 381 -11.69 -11.88 16.80
N SER A 382 -11.38 -12.16 18.07
CA SER A 382 -12.40 -12.54 19.04
C SER A 382 -13.19 -11.34 19.53
N THR A 383 -14.43 -11.61 19.95
CA THR A 383 -15.35 -10.63 20.52
C THR A 383 -14.75 -9.88 21.70
N GLU A 384 -14.04 -10.57 22.60
CA GLU A 384 -13.39 -9.93 23.75
C GLU A 384 -12.30 -8.95 23.30
N TRP A 385 -11.54 -9.31 22.26
CA TRP A 385 -10.45 -8.50 21.75
C TRP A 385 -10.98 -7.27 21.00
N THR A 386 -11.97 -7.44 20.11
CA THR A 386 -12.59 -6.33 19.38
C THR A 386 -13.27 -5.37 20.34
N LYS A 387 -13.99 -5.87 21.35
CA LYS A 387 -14.60 -5.05 22.41
C LYS A 387 -13.56 -4.28 23.23
N SER A 388 -12.44 -4.90 23.58
CA SER A 388 -11.36 -4.23 24.33
C SER A 388 -10.74 -3.05 23.57
N ARG A 389 -10.80 -3.09 22.23
CA ARG A 389 -10.35 -1.99 21.36
C ARG A 389 -11.46 -1.00 21.01
N GLY A 390 -12.71 -1.25 21.43
CA GLY A 390 -13.88 -0.49 21.00
C GLY A 390 -14.15 -0.58 19.50
N GLU A 391 -13.77 -1.71 18.88
CA GLU A 391 -13.84 -1.97 17.43
C GLU A 391 -15.06 -2.86 17.06
N ASN A 392 -15.98 -3.11 17.99
CA ASN A 392 -17.18 -3.94 17.79
C ASN A 392 -18.37 -3.19 17.15
N GLY A 393 -18.18 -1.92 16.78
CA GLY A 393 -19.22 -1.07 16.18
C GLY A 393 -20.22 -0.48 17.18
N GLU A 394 -20.06 -0.75 18.47
CA GLU A 394 -20.77 -0.05 19.54
C GLU A 394 -20.09 1.32 19.73
N SER A 395 -20.58 2.33 19.01
CA SER A 395 -20.16 3.74 19.17
C SER A 395 -20.75 4.37 20.41
#